data_AF-A0A661D0G2-F1
#
_entry.id   AF-A0A661D0G2-F1
#
_cell.length_a   1.000
_cell.length_b   1.000
_cell.length_c   1.000
_cell.angle_alpha   90.00
_cell.angle_beta   90.00
_cell.angle_gamma   90.00
#
_symmetry.space_group_name_H-M   'P 1'
#
loop_
_entity.id
_entity.type
_entity.pdbx_description
1 polymer ?
#
loop_
_entity_poly.entity_id
_entity_poly.type
_entity_poly.pdbx_seq_one_letter_code
_entity_poly.pdbx_strand_id
1 'polypeptide(L)'
;MVIPKPSVTHVAGAFLACLCLQLQPSITDARPTGEIGKDWGDPAGLACVNCHSQENPGLYSEWNNSQHGQNGVNCYDCHKAEETDKDAFKHHGKNIAVLVTPKDCARCHEQEVKEFDRSHHSKAGDILASADNVLGQVLGGPAAVTVGCEQCHGSKIEVDDKGKLVGGWPNTGIGRLNPDGSKGACTACHARHSFSKAQARQPEACGKCHLGPDHPQLEVYNESKHGIIFRAKVDEMNLKSEKWVAGIDYSAAPTCATCHMSAAPDEPKTHDVGERLSWNLRAKISSKKHMVRLDDGVHEYDVVDGQPLPKVGEKPEDAKANGGTVTEVLTWEDRRGKMLNVCKACHSPSYAVGHYKNLDEFVALYNNKFAKPISAIMGELATNGQTTKTAFDDKIEWIWWEIWHHEGRRARTGA
;
A
#
# COMPACT_ATOMS: atom_id res chain seq x y z
N MET A 1 12.67 -35.21 -64.29
CA MET A 1 11.79 -36.15 -63.55
C MET A 1 10.81 -35.28 -62.78
N VAL A 2 9.64 -35.07 -63.38
CA VAL A 2 8.59 -34.13 -62.93
C VAL A 2 7.60 -34.94 -62.11
N ILE A 3 7.48 -34.63 -60.82
CA ILE A 3 6.51 -35.29 -59.92
C ILE A 3 5.24 -34.41 -59.90
N PRO A 4 4.05 -34.96 -60.22
CA PRO A 4 2.82 -34.18 -60.38
C PRO A 4 2.17 -33.82 -59.04
N LYS A 5 1.50 -32.66 -59.00
CA LYS A 5 0.64 -32.22 -57.90
C LYS A 5 -0.64 -33.06 -57.84
N PRO A 6 -1.16 -33.42 -56.65
CA PRO A 6 -2.43 -34.09 -56.54
C PRO A 6 -3.60 -33.10 -56.69
N SER A 7 -4.57 -33.51 -57.50
CA SER A 7 -5.89 -32.92 -57.70
C SER A 7 -6.78 -33.11 -56.47
N VAL A 8 -7.30 -32.03 -55.90
CA VAL A 8 -8.34 -32.08 -54.87
C VAL A 8 -9.71 -31.98 -55.55
N THR A 9 -10.47 -33.07 -55.50
CA THR A 9 -11.88 -33.14 -55.87
C THR A 9 -12.75 -32.53 -54.77
N HIS A 10 -13.55 -31.52 -55.11
CA HIS A 10 -14.59 -30.98 -54.24
C HIS A 10 -15.78 -31.95 -54.18
N VAL A 11 -16.00 -32.56 -53.01
CA VAL A 11 -17.28 -33.20 -52.66
C VAL A 11 -18.06 -32.23 -51.79
N ALA A 12 -19.21 -31.79 -52.29
CA ALA A 12 -20.15 -30.97 -51.56
C ALA A 12 -20.80 -31.79 -50.45
N GLY A 13 -20.37 -31.57 -49.20
CA GLY A 13 -21.01 -32.08 -48.00
C GLY A 13 -21.96 -31.03 -47.43
N ALA A 14 -23.23 -31.40 -47.28
CA ALA A 14 -24.27 -30.58 -46.69
C ALA A 14 -23.89 -30.16 -45.25
N PHE A 15 -23.81 -28.85 -45.01
CA PHE A 15 -23.65 -28.29 -43.68
C PHE A 15 -24.98 -28.44 -42.91
N LEU A 16 -25.05 -29.43 -42.03
CA LEU A 16 -25.96 -29.37 -40.89
C LEU A 16 -25.44 -28.26 -39.97
N ALA A 17 -26.12 -27.11 -39.97
CA ALA A 17 -25.88 -26.06 -39.00
C ALA A 17 -26.34 -26.54 -37.62
N CYS A 18 -25.45 -27.24 -36.91
CA CYS A 18 -25.60 -27.49 -35.49
C CYS A 18 -25.46 -26.14 -34.79
N LEU A 19 -26.61 -25.57 -34.42
CA LEU A 19 -26.72 -24.40 -33.57
C LEU A 19 -26.25 -24.77 -32.16
N CYS A 20 -24.95 -24.95 -31.98
CA CYS A 20 -24.35 -24.91 -30.65
C CYS A 20 -24.46 -23.46 -30.18
N LEU A 21 -25.58 -23.12 -29.54
CA LEU A 21 -25.64 -22.00 -28.61
C LEU A 21 -24.44 -22.18 -27.67
N GLN A 22 -23.38 -21.42 -27.93
CA GLN A 22 -22.42 -21.11 -26.89
C GLN A 22 -23.23 -20.34 -25.85
N LEU A 23 -23.60 -21.01 -24.76
CA LEU A 23 -23.93 -20.36 -23.50
C LEU A 23 -22.68 -19.58 -23.09
N GLN A 24 -22.51 -18.39 -23.66
CA GLN A 24 -21.75 -17.36 -22.98
C GLN A 24 -22.50 -17.14 -21.67
N PRO A 25 -21.85 -17.26 -20.51
CA PRO A 25 -22.50 -16.88 -19.27
C PRO A 25 -22.90 -15.42 -19.42
N SER A 26 -24.20 -15.18 -19.46
CA SER A 26 -24.78 -13.86 -19.37
C SER A 26 -24.20 -13.19 -18.13
N ILE A 27 -23.88 -11.89 -18.20
CA ILE A 27 -23.38 -11.06 -17.08
C ILE A 27 -24.42 -10.96 -15.92
N THR A 28 -25.47 -11.77 -15.94
CA THR A 28 -26.64 -11.74 -15.05
C THR A 28 -26.60 -12.74 -13.89
N ASP A 29 -25.62 -13.64 -13.80
CA ASP A 29 -25.78 -14.84 -12.95
C ASP A 29 -25.18 -14.80 -11.55
N ALA A 30 -24.59 -13.69 -11.12
CA ALA A 30 -24.42 -13.43 -9.70
C ALA A 30 -25.32 -12.25 -9.34
N ARG A 31 -26.50 -12.47 -8.77
CA ARG A 31 -27.05 -11.41 -7.91
C ARG A 31 -26.27 -11.46 -6.59
N PRO A 32 -26.17 -10.33 -5.86
CA PRO A 32 -25.75 -10.39 -4.48
C PRO A 32 -26.51 -11.47 -3.72
N THR A 33 -25.82 -12.32 -2.97
CA THR A 33 -26.50 -13.24 -2.04
C THR A 33 -27.30 -12.48 -0.98
N GLY A 34 -26.82 -11.29 -0.60
CA GLY A 34 -27.52 -10.37 0.31
C GLY A 34 -28.59 -9.54 -0.40
N GLU A 35 -29.78 -9.47 0.19
CA GLU A 35 -30.88 -8.60 -0.20
C GLU A 35 -30.68 -7.18 0.35
N ILE A 36 -30.51 -6.21 -0.54
CA ILE A 36 -30.39 -4.77 -0.17
C ILE A 36 -31.62 -4.33 0.63
N GLY A 37 -31.40 -3.67 1.77
CA GLY A 37 -32.46 -3.19 2.65
C GLY A 37 -33.04 -4.24 3.60
N LYS A 38 -32.60 -5.50 3.49
CA LYS A 38 -33.02 -6.61 4.36
C LYS A 38 -31.85 -7.22 5.10
N ASP A 39 -30.80 -7.61 4.38
CA ASP A 39 -29.58 -8.19 4.97
C ASP A 39 -28.62 -7.08 5.39
N TRP A 40 -28.43 -6.10 4.51
CA TRP A 40 -27.71 -4.85 4.79
C TRP A 40 -28.09 -3.76 3.77
N GLY A 41 -27.68 -2.53 4.05
CA GLY A 41 -27.58 -1.44 3.08
C GLY A 41 -28.86 -0.64 2.90
N ASP A 42 -28.71 0.64 2.59
CA ASP A 42 -29.83 1.56 2.42
C ASP A 42 -30.64 1.18 1.16
N PRO A 43 -31.97 0.94 1.27
CA PRO A 43 -32.84 0.67 0.12
C PRO A 43 -32.74 1.72 -1.00
N ALA A 44 -32.38 2.95 -0.68
CA ALA A 44 -32.15 4.02 -1.65
C ALA A 44 -31.05 3.67 -2.67
N GLY A 45 -30.10 2.81 -2.31
CA GLY A 45 -29.03 2.36 -3.18
C GLY A 45 -29.48 1.44 -4.33
N LEU A 46 -30.68 0.85 -4.24
CA LEU A 46 -31.20 0.00 -5.31
C LEU A 46 -31.39 0.77 -6.63
N ALA A 47 -31.75 2.05 -6.55
CA ALA A 47 -31.84 2.92 -7.73
C ALA A 47 -30.46 3.08 -8.41
N CYS A 48 -29.40 3.24 -7.61
CA CYS A 48 -28.03 3.31 -8.10
C CYS A 48 -27.63 2.00 -8.79
N VAL A 49 -27.86 0.86 -8.13
CA VAL A 49 -27.53 -0.47 -8.66
C VAL A 49 -28.24 -0.74 -9.98
N ASN A 50 -29.55 -0.49 -10.05
CA ASN A 50 -30.34 -0.75 -11.25
C ASN A 50 -29.87 0.08 -12.45
N CYS A 51 -29.62 1.38 -12.25
CA CYS A 51 -29.15 2.28 -13.31
C CYS A 51 -27.70 1.95 -13.73
N HIS A 52 -26.78 1.86 -12.76
CA HIS A 52 -25.36 1.65 -13.04
C HIS A 52 -25.02 0.23 -13.50
N SER A 53 -25.91 -0.75 -13.32
CA SER A 53 -25.77 -2.07 -13.96
C SER A 53 -25.79 -1.98 -15.49
N GLN A 54 -26.48 -0.97 -16.05
CA GLN A 54 -26.58 -0.74 -17.49
C GLN A 54 -25.55 0.30 -17.96
N GLU A 55 -25.40 1.41 -17.22
CA GLU A 55 -24.51 2.51 -17.61
C GLU A 55 -23.02 2.21 -17.35
N ASN A 56 -22.71 1.45 -16.30
CA ASN A 56 -21.34 1.13 -15.89
C ASN A 56 -21.19 -0.36 -15.52
N PRO A 57 -21.41 -1.28 -16.48
CA PRO A 57 -21.47 -2.72 -16.22
C PRO A 57 -20.19 -3.27 -15.60
N GLY A 58 -19.02 -2.69 -15.89
CA GLY A 58 -17.75 -3.08 -15.27
C GLY A 58 -17.67 -2.75 -13.77
N LEU A 59 -18.09 -1.54 -13.37
CA LEU A 59 -18.11 -1.13 -11.96
C LEU A 59 -19.15 -1.94 -11.19
N TYR A 60 -20.33 -2.12 -11.79
CA TYR A 60 -21.37 -2.98 -11.25
C TYR A 60 -20.86 -4.41 -11.06
N SER A 61 -20.23 -5.01 -12.07
CA SER A 61 -19.71 -6.38 -11.98
C SER A 61 -18.64 -6.54 -10.89
N GLU A 62 -17.69 -5.60 -10.79
CA GLU A 62 -16.67 -5.61 -9.73
C GLU A 62 -17.29 -5.53 -8.34
N TRP A 63 -18.22 -4.58 -8.12
CA TRP A 63 -18.94 -4.45 -6.85
C TRP A 63 -19.78 -5.68 -6.55
N ASN A 64 -20.55 -6.14 -7.53
CA ASN A 64 -21.46 -7.26 -7.37
C ASN A 64 -20.71 -8.53 -6.99
N ASN A 65 -19.53 -8.77 -7.56
CA ASN A 65 -18.68 -9.93 -7.22
C ASN A 65 -17.82 -9.71 -5.95
N SER A 66 -17.86 -8.52 -5.36
CA SER A 66 -17.16 -8.21 -4.10
C SER A 66 -17.90 -8.77 -2.89
N GLN A 67 -17.20 -8.91 -1.77
CA GLN A 67 -17.85 -9.23 -0.49
C GLN A 67 -18.83 -8.13 -0.06
N HIS A 68 -18.57 -6.85 -0.35
CA HIS A 68 -19.52 -5.78 -0.04
C HIS A 68 -20.84 -5.98 -0.79
N GLY A 69 -20.77 -6.17 -2.11
CA GLY A 69 -21.95 -6.44 -2.93
C GLY A 69 -22.68 -7.67 -2.44
N GLN A 70 -21.99 -8.80 -2.30
CA GLN A 70 -22.58 -10.06 -1.86
C GLN A 70 -23.21 -10.02 -0.45
N ASN A 71 -22.81 -9.09 0.41
CA ASN A 71 -23.40 -8.88 1.74
C ASN A 71 -24.40 -7.70 1.80
N GLY A 72 -24.77 -7.10 0.67
CA GLY A 72 -25.79 -6.05 0.60
C GLY A 72 -25.30 -4.62 0.81
N VAL A 73 -24.00 -4.40 1.07
CA VAL A 73 -23.39 -3.05 1.08
C VAL A 73 -23.39 -2.51 -0.34
N ASN A 74 -24.20 -1.49 -0.61
CA ASN A 74 -24.48 -0.98 -1.94
C ASN A 74 -23.75 0.34 -2.24
N CYS A 75 -23.94 0.86 -3.46
CA CYS A 75 -23.28 2.08 -3.93
C CYS A 75 -23.53 3.28 -3.00
N TYR A 76 -24.75 3.43 -2.49
CA TYR A 76 -25.15 4.56 -1.68
C TYR A 76 -24.57 4.46 -0.26
N ASP A 77 -24.38 3.26 0.29
CA ASP A 77 -23.76 3.08 1.60
C ASP A 77 -22.32 3.61 1.67
N CYS A 78 -21.62 3.66 0.53
CA CYS A 78 -20.29 4.26 0.43
C CYS A 78 -20.35 5.70 -0.07
N HIS A 79 -21.08 5.98 -1.15
CA HIS A 79 -21.06 7.26 -1.84
C HIS A 79 -22.02 8.31 -1.26
N LYS A 80 -22.89 7.96 -0.31
CA LYS A 80 -23.74 8.94 0.37
C LYS A 80 -22.86 9.98 1.05
N ALA A 81 -23.16 11.24 0.75
CA ALA A 81 -22.53 12.41 1.33
C ALA A 81 -23.59 13.31 1.99
N GLU A 82 -23.17 14.01 3.03
CA GLU A 82 -23.96 15.06 3.66
C GLU A 82 -23.83 16.35 2.84
N GLU A 83 -24.82 17.25 2.92
CA GLU A 83 -24.79 18.52 2.16
C GLU A 83 -23.62 19.43 2.58
N THR A 84 -23.06 19.20 3.77
CA THR A 84 -21.90 19.91 4.29
C THR A 84 -20.57 19.36 3.79
N ASP A 85 -20.56 18.19 3.14
CA ASP A 85 -19.33 17.63 2.58
C ASP A 85 -18.89 18.44 1.36
N LYS A 86 -17.60 18.75 1.28
CA LYS A 86 -17.09 19.69 0.26
C LYS A 86 -17.25 19.18 -1.17
N ASP A 87 -17.21 17.87 -1.35
CA ASP A 87 -17.37 17.17 -2.62
C ASP A 87 -18.75 16.56 -2.81
N ALA A 88 -19.73 16.95 -1.98
CA ALA A 88 -21.10 16.55 -2.17
C ALA A 88 -21.72 17.26 -3.38
N PHE A 89 -22.42 16.51 -4.21
CA PHE A 89 -23.26 17.06 -5.27
C PHE A 89 -24.53 16.23 -5.44
N LYS A 90 -25.55 16.84 -6.05
CA LYS A 90 -26.82 16.16 -6.35
C LYS A 90 -26.70 15.30 -7.60
N HIS A 91 -27.05 14.02 -7.45
CA HIS A 91 -27.14 13.06 -8.54
C HIS A 91 -28.48 12.31 -8.44
N HIS A 92 -29.37 12.51 -9.42
CA HIS A 92 -30.72 11.94 -9.44
C HIS A 92 -31.51 12.09 -8.12
N GLY A 93 -31.43 13.26 -7.50
CA GLY A 93 -32.16 13.56 -6.26
C GLY A 93 -31.54 13.02 -4.97
N LYS A 94 -30.33 12.44 -5.05
CA LYS A 94 -29.53 12.01 -3.89
C LYS A 94 -28.26 12.85 -3.80
N ASN A 95 -27.83 13.16 -2.58
CA ASN A 95 -26.53 13.78 -2.33
C ASN A 95 -25.47 12.67 -2.27
N ILE A 96 -24.45 12.80 -3.12
CA ILE A 96 -23.35 11.83 -3.20
C ILE A 96 -22.00 12.55 -3.27
N ALA A 97 -20.94 11.85 -2.91
CA ALA A 97 -19.57 12.19 -3.22
C ALA A 97 -18.96 11.10 -4.13
N VAL A 98 -18.20 11.49 -5.15
CA VAL A 98 -17.43 10.50 -5.95
C VAL A 98 -16.31 9.89 -5.10
N LEU A 99 -15.72 10.68 -4.21
CA LEU A 99 -14.55 10.29 -3.43
C LEU A 99 -14.99 9.64 -2.13
N VAL A 100 -14.81 8.32 -2.03
CA VAL A 100 -14.93 7.61 -0.76
C VAL A 100 -13.58 7.71 -0.02
N THR A 101 -13.61 8.20 1.21
CA THR A 101 -12.41 8.46 2.03
C THR A 101 -12.27 7.42 3.16
N PRO A 102 -11.14 7.42 3.91
CA PRO A 102 -11.02 6.64 5.13
C PRO A 102 -12.12 6.91 6.17
N LYS A 103 -12.67 8.13 6.25
CA LYS A 103 -13.77 8.42 7.19
C LYS A 103 -15.06 7.70 6.83
N ASP A 104 -15.35 7.54 5.54
CA ASP A 104 -16.50 6.73 5.09
C ASP A 104 -16.31 5.25 5.44
N CYS A 105 -15.09 4.75 5.27
CA CYS A 105 -14.72 3.38 5.63
C CYS A 105 -14.82 3.14 7.14
N ALA A 106 -14.47 4.14 7.96
CA ALA A 106 -14.50 4.06 9.42
C ALA A 106 -15.90 3.85 10.01
N ARG A 107 -16.97 4.11 9.24
CA ARG A 107 -18.35 3.78 9.63
C ARG A 107 -18.54 2.28 9.92
N CYS A 108 -17.73 1.42 9.30
CA CYS A 108 -17.77 -0.04 9.50
C CYS A 108 -16.41 -0.64 9.88
N HIS A 109 -15.30 -0.02 9.49
CA HIS A 109 -13.93 -0.50 9.67
C HIS A 109 -13.12 0.42 10.59
N GLU A 110 -13.66 0.73 11.77
CA GLU A 110 -13.07 1.70 12.70
C GLU A 110 -11.65 1.28 13.14
N GLN A 111 -11.43 -0.01 13.41
CA GLN A 111 -10.13 -0.51 13.83
C GLN A 111 -9.09 -0.37 12.72
N GLU A 112 -9.38 -0.88 11.51
CA GLU A 112 -8.47 -0.80 10.38
C GLU A 112 -8.14 0.65 10.00
N VAL A 113 -9.12 1.56 10.08
CA VAL A 113 -8.88 2.99 9.84
C VAL A 113 -8.04 3.60 10.95
N LYS A 114 -8.25 3.30 12.23
CA LYS A 114 -7.41 3.79 13.33
C LYS A 114 -5.95 3.33 13.19
N GLU A 115 -5.74 2.07 12.84
CA GLU A 115 -4.41 1.50 12.58
C GLU A 115 -3.75 2.18 11.37
N PHE A 116 -4.48 2.31 10.26
CA PHE A 116 -3.95 2.95 9.07
C PHE A 116 -3.66 4.44 9.28
N ASP A 117 -4.59 5.16 9.91
CA ASP A 117 -4.55 6.61 10.07
C ASP A 117 -3.34 7.02 10.91
N ARG A 118 -2.93 6.24 11.91
CA ARG A 118 -1.69 6.51 12.67
C ARG A 118 -0.40 6.21 11.91
N SER A 119 -0.42 5.31 10.94
CA SER A 119 0.79 4.85 10.24
C SER A 119 1.49 5.93 9.40
N HIS A 120 2.77 5.72 9.07
CA HIS A 120 3.47 6.55 8.07
C HIS A 120 2.84 6.50 6.67
N HIS A 121 2.09 5.44 6.34
CA HIS A 121 1.44 5.30 5.05
C HIS A 121 0.33 6.34 4.84
N SER A 122 -0.49 6.63 5.86
CA SER A 122 -1.51 7.68 5.73
C SER A 122 -0.86 9.06 5.55
N LYS A 123 0.33 9.29 6.12
CA LYS A 123 1.09 10.55 5.98
C LYS A 123 1.99 10.62 4.75
N ALA A 124 1.97 9.61 3.88
CA ALA A 124 2.91 9.53 2.76
C ALA A 124 2.83 10.73 1.80
N GLY A 125 1.66 11.37 1.65
CA GLY A 125 1.46 12.55 0.81
C GLY A 125 2.15 13.82 1.35
N ASP A 126 2.43 13.88 2.66
CA ASP A 126 3.11 15.04 3.27
C ASP A 126 4.55 15.20 2.75
N ILE A 127 5.15 14.12 2.23
CA ILE A 127 6.50 14.17 1.65
C ILE A 127 6.58 15.12 0.44
N LEU A 128 5.47 15.34 -0.26
CA LEU A 128 5.44 16.19 -1.46
C LEU A 128 5.65 17.66 -1.13
N ALA A 129 5.48 18.04 0.15
CA ALA A 129 5.80 19.37 0.65
C ALA A 129 7.21 19.44 1.30
N SER A 130 8.01 18.38 1.20
CA SER A 130 9.34 18.29 1.82
C SER A 130 10.48 18.59 0.84
N ALA A 131 11.68 18.82 1.39
CA ALA A 131 12.90 18.96 0.61
C ALA A 131 13.20 17.74 -0.28
N ASP A 132 12.71 16.54 0.08
CA ASP A 132 12.87 15.34 -0.73
C ASP A 132 12.14 15.44 -2.09
N ASN A 133 11.12 16.30 -2.20
CA ASN A 133 10.39 16.53 -3.44
C ASN A 133 10.97 17.67 -4.29
N VAL A 134 12.05 18.33 -3.84
CA VAL A 134 12.70 19.40 -4.63
C VAL A 134 13.18 18.85 -5.97
N LEU A 135 13.80 17.67 -5.99
CA LEU A 135 14.22 17.03 -7.24
C LEU A 135 13.02 16.73 -8.15
N GLY A 136 11.92 16.21 -7.59
CA GLY A 136 10.70 15.91 -8.35
C GLY A 136 10.07 17.16 -8.95
N GLN A 137 9.76 18.16 -8.13
CA GLN A 137 9.07 19.37 -8.55
C GLN A 137 9.92 20.33 -9.36
N VAL A 138 11.18 20.57 -8.96
CA VAL A 138 12.03 21.60 -9.58
C VAL A 138 12.66 21.09 -10.87
N LEU A 139 13.16 19.84 -10.89
CA LEU A 139 13.80 19.29 -12.10
C LEU A 139 12.79 18.59 -13.02
N GLY A 140 11.85 17.83 -12.46
CA GLY A 140 10.87 17.06 -13.24
C GLY A 140 9.63 17.85 -13.67
N GLY A 141 9.28 18.90 -12.91
CA GLY A 141 8.07 19.70 -13.13
C GLY A 141 6.77 19.02 -12.68
N PRO A 142 5.65 19.78 -12.60
CA PRO A 142 4.39 19.28 -12.03
C PRO A 142 3.84 18.04 -12.72
N ALA A 143 3.95 17.94 -14.06
CA ALA A 143 3.44 16.80 -14.81
C ALA A 143 4.13 15.48 -14.42
N ALA A 144 5.45 15.49 -14.23
CA ALA A 144 6.22 14.32 -13.80
C ALA A 144 5.86 13.91 -12.37
N VAL A 145 5.68 14.88 -11.47
CA VAL A 145 5.26 14.64 -10.09
C VAL A 145 3.86 14.02 -10.04
N THR A 146 2.92 14.51 -10.84
CA THR A 146 1.54 14.01 -10.89
C THR A 146 1.44 12.55 -11.36
N VAL A 147 2.21 12.17 -12.38
CA VAL A 147 2.18 10.79 -12.91
C VAL A 147 3.16 9.84 -12.23
N GLY A 148 4.14 10.35 -11.50
CA GLY A 148 5.15 9.58 -10.77
C GLY A 148 4.91 9.57 -9.26
N CYS A 149 5.41 10.62 -8.59
CA CYS A 149 5.45 10.71 -7.13
C CYS A 149 4.05 10.63 -6.50
N GLU A 150 3.09 11.39 -7.02
CA GLU A 150 1.73 11.46 -6.48
C GLU A 150 0.98 10.14 -6.61
N GLN A 151 1.26 9.34 -7.64
CA GLN A 151 0.59 8.04 -7.84
C GLN A 151 0.95 7.01 -6.76
N CYS A 152 2.11 7.19 -6.10
CA CYS A 152 2.55 6.36 -4.97
C CYS A 152 2.24 7.03 -3.63
N HIS A 153 2.66 8.28 -3.44
CA HIS A 153 2.58 8.98 -2.16
C HIS A 153 1.20 9.55 -1.86
N GLY A 154 0.49 10.01 -2.88
CA GLY A 154 -0.82 10.65 -2.76
C GLY A 154 -0.77 12.14 -3.11
N SER A 155 -1.76 12.60 -3.86
CA SER A 155 -1.95 14.02 -4.20
C SER A 155 -2.85 14.72 -3.18
N LYS A 156 -2.89 16.05 -3.23
CA LYS A 156 -3.94 16.84 -2.58
C LYS A 156 -5.15 16.93 -3.51
N ILE A 157 -6.32 16.49 -3.05
CA ILE A 157 -7.55 16.60 -3.82
C ILE A 157 -8.14 17.99 -3.68
N GLU A 158 -8.41 18.62 -4.82
CA GLU A 158 -9.04 19.93 -4.90
C GLU A 158 -10.45 19.80 -5.44
N VAL A 159 -11.37 20.53 -4.82
CA VAL A 159 -12.80 20.48 -5.08
C VAL A 159 -13.28 21.90 -5.30
N ASP A 160 -14.09 22.11 -6.33
CA ASP A 160 -14.74 23.40 -6.57
C ASP A 160 -16.03 23.58 -5.74
N ASP A 161 -16.60 24.78 -5.83
CA ASP A 161 -17.80 25.22 -5.12
C ASP A 161 -19.05 24.37 -5.44
N LYS A 162 -18.98 23.53 -6.47
CA LYS A 162 -20.07 22.66 -6.94
C LYS A 162 -19.84 21.19 -6.57
N GLY A 163 -18.84 20.90 -5.76
CA GLY A 163 -18.47 19.54 -5.36
C GLY A 163 -17.71 18.76 -6.43
N LYS A 164 -17.24 19.41 -7.50
CA LYS A 164 -16.50 18.75 -8.57
C LYS A 164 -15.01 18.65 -8.21
N LEU A 165 -14.43 17.48 -8.41
CA LEU A 165 -12.98 17.27 -8.31
C LEU A 165 -12.28 17.98 -9.48
N VAL A 166 -11.46 18.98 -9.17
CA VAL A 166 -10.79 19.85 -10.17
C VAL A 166 -9.27 19.74 -10.17
N GLY A 167 -8.67 19.15 -9.13
CA GLY A 167 -7.22 19.00 -8.99
C GLY A 167 -6.82 17.76 -8.20
N GLY A 168 -5.65 17.20 -8.52
CA GLY A 168 -5.09 16.02 -7.86
C GLY A 168 -5.83 14.70 -8.12
N TRP A 169 -6.92 14.68 -8.89
CA TRP A 169 -7.69 13.49 -9.23
C TRP A 169 -7.53 13.12 -10.71
N PRO A 170 -7.44 11.83 -11.10
CA PRO A 170 -7.52 10.60 -10.29
C PRO A 170 -6.22 10.29 -9.53
N ASN A 171 -6.38 9.79 -8.29
CA ASN A 171 -5.25 9.39 -7.46
C ASN A 171 -5.61 8.28 -6.46
N THR A 172 -4.70 7.31 -6.32
CA THR A 172 -4.78 6.23 -5.32
C THR A 172 -3.47 6.10 -4.53
N GLY A 173 -2.68 7.17 -4.45
CA GLY A 173 -1.46 7.17 -3.64
C GLY A 173 -1.83 7.00 -2.17
N ILE A 174 -1.00 6.24 -1.45
CA ILE A 174 -1.39 5.67 -0.16
C ILE A 174 -1.72 6.75 0.88
N GLY A 175 -1.08 7.92 0.83
CA GLY A 175 -1.27 9.06 1.73
C GLY A 175 -1.98 10.26 1.10
N ARG A 176 -2.89 10.04 0.14
CA ARG A 176 -3.70 11.10 -0.52
C ARG A 176 -4.37 12.03 0.50
N LEU A 177 -4.31 13.34 0.28
CA LEU A 177 -4.96 14.32 1.17
C LEU A 177 -6.39 14.59 0.70
N ASN A 178 -7.38 14.16 1.49
CA ASN A 178 -8.80 14.20 1.10
C ASN A 178 -9.48 15.52 1.53
N PRO A 179 -10.59 15.93 0.87
CA PRO A 179 -11.29 17.20 1.14
C PRO A 179 -11.90 17.30 2.55
N ASP A 180 -12.27 16.15 3.13
CA ASP A 180 -12.80 15.98 4.49
C ASP A 180 -11.72 16.05 5.58
N GLY A 181 -10.46 16.27 5.20
CA GLY A 181 -9.30 16.36 6.10
C GLY A 181 -8.71 15.01 6.50
N SER A 182 -9.30 13.88 6.09
CA SER A 182 -8.70 12.56 6.28
C SER A 182 -7.48 12.37 5.37
N LYS A 183 -6.56 11.50 5.78
CA LYS A 183 -5.39 11.16 4.97
C LYS A 183 -5.41 9.71 4.51
N GLY A 184 -5.09 9.53 3.25
CA GLY A 184 -4.85 8.27 2.59
C GLY A 184 -5.97 7.76 1.69
N ALA A 185 -5.67 6.64 1.03
CA ALA A 185 -6.55 5.99 0.08
C ALA A 185 -6.63 4.48 0.39
N CYS A 186 -7.74 4.03 0.99
CA CYS A 186 -7.98 2.62 1.31
C CYS A 186 -8.02 1.70 0.07
N THR A 187 -7.99 2.25 -1.15
CA THR A 187 -7.97 1.50 -2.41
C THR A 187 -6.58 1.24 -2.96
N ALA A 188 -5.52 1.61 -2.22
CA ALA A 188 -4.14 1.42 -2.67
C ALA A 188 -3.73 -0.06 -2.76
N CYS A 189 -4.20 -0.91 -1.84
CA CYS A 189 -3.83 -2.34 -1.78
C CYS A 189 -4.95 -3.26 -2.31
N HIS A 190 -6.20 -3.04 -1.87
CA HIS A 190 -7.39 -3.73 -2.38
C HIS A 190 -8.23 -2.73 -3.18
N ALA A 191 -8.13 -2.80 -4.50
CA ALA A 191 -8.69 -1.81 -5.40
C ALA A 191 -10.21 -1.81 -5.37
N ARG A 192 -10.80 -0.63 -5.63
CA ARG A 192 -12.23 -0.52 -5.95
C ARG A 192 -12.50 -1.16 -7.32
N HIS A 193 -13.65 -1.76 -7.58
CA HIS A 193 -14.80 -1.93 -6.67
C HIS A 193 -14.93 -3.36 -6.13
N SER A 194 -13.95 -4.24 -6.38
CA SER A 194 -13.93 -5.59 -5.82
C SER A 194 -13.47 -5.66 -4.37
N PHE A 195 -12.69 -4.69 -3.88
CA PHE A 195 -12.18 -4.61 -2.50
C PHE A 195 -11.64 -5.95 -1.98
N SER A 196 -10.91 -6.65 -2.85
CA SER A 196 -10.53 -8.05 -2.64
C SER A 196 -9.40 -8.19 -1.61
N LYS A 197 -9.68 -8.84 -0.47
CA LYS A 197 -8.64 -9.26 0.48
C LYS A 197 -7.59 -10.15 -0.19
N ALA A 198 -8.00 -11.00 -1.14
CA ALA A 198 -7.07 -11.84 -1.89
C ALA A 198 -6.10 -11.00 -2.73
N GLN A 199 -6.56 -9.89 -3.32
CA GLN A 199 -5.68 -8.95 -4.03
C GLN A 199 -4.71 -8.28 -3.06
N ALA A 200 -5.16 -7.78 -1.91
CA ALA A 200 -4.27 -7.15 -0.93
C ALA A 200 -3.22 -8.10 -0.34
N ARG A 201 -3.48 -9.42 -0.35
CA ARG A 201 -2.54 -10.45 0.13
C ARG A 201 -1.45 -10.80 -0.89
N GLN A 202 -1.64 -10.42 -2.16
CA GLN A 202 -0.71 -10.69 -3.25
C GLN A 202 0.45 -9.67 -3.23
N PRO A 203 1.70 -10.09 -3.49
CA PRO A 203 2.86 -9.19 -3.57
C PRO A 203 2.68 -8.03 -4.56
N GLU A 204 1.94 -8.26 -5.66
CA GLU A 204 1.71 -7.29 -6.73
C GLU A 204 0.95 -6.05 -6.24
N ALA A 205 0.12 -6.16 -5.20
CA ALA A 205 -0.56 -5.01 -4.60
C ALA A 205 0.44 -4.00 -3.99
N CYS A 206 1.56 -4.49 -3.44
CA CYS A 206 2.63 -3.66 -2.91
C CYS A 206 3.54 -3.14 -4.02
N GLY A 207 3.75 -3.97 -5.05
CA GLY A 207 4.66 -3.75 -6.16
C GLY A 207 4.34 -2.55 -7.05
N LYS A 208 3.16 -1.94 -6.91
CA LYS A 208 2.85 -0.65 -7.55
C LYS A 208 3.77 0.48 -7.08
N CYS A 209 4.16 0.46 -5.80
CA CYS A 209 4.93 1.54 -5.15
C CYS A 209 6.27 1.07 -4.61
N HIS A 210 6.37 -0.19 -4.17
CA HIS A 210 7.56 -0.79 -3.56
C HIS A 210 8.44 -1.48 -4.60
N LEU A 211 8.98 -0.68 -5.51
CA LEU A 211 9.82 -1.10 -6.63
C LEU A 211 10.90 -0.07 -6.94
N GLY A 212 11.76 -0.40 -7.89
CA GLY A 212 12.68 0.55 -8.49
C GLY A 212 13.97 0.75 -7.69
N PRO A 213 14.78 1.74 -8.06
CA PRO A 213 16.18 1.78 -7.66
C PRO A 213 16.39 2.07 -6.18
N ASP A 214 15.46 2.73 -5.51
CA ASP A 214 15.62 3.25 -4.16
C ASP A 214 14.86 2.48 -3.07
N HIS A 215 13.89 1.66 -3.44
CA HIS A 215 13.24 0.72 -2.53
C HIS A 215 12.71 -0.51 -3.30
N PRO A 216 13.62 -1.44 -3.67
CA PRO A 216 13.30 -2.57 -4.54
C PRO A 216 12.71 -3.76 -3.78
N GLN A 217 11.71 -3.55 -2.91
CA GLN A 217 11.20 -4.65 -2.08
C GLN A 217 10.55 -5.74 -2.93
N LEU A 218 9.83 -5.38 -4.01
CA LEU A 218 9.20 -6.38 -4.88
C LEU A 218 10.25 -7.22 -5.61
N GLU A 219 11.30 -6.61 -6.15
CA GLU A 219 12.38 -7.29 -6.85
C GLU A 219 13.14 -8.22 -5.90
N VAL A 220 13.49 -7.73 -4.70
CA VAL A 220 14.13 -8.55 -3.66
C VAL A 220 13.24 -9.73 -3.27
N TYR A 221 11.96 -9.49 -3.02
CA TYR A 221 11.01 -10.56 -2.70
C TYR A 221 10.93 -11.58 -3.83
N ASN A 222 10.82 -11.11 -5.06
CA ASN A 222 10.64 -11.97 -6.22
C ASN A 222 11.84 -12.90 -6.44
N GLU A 223 13.06 -12.45 -6.19
CA GLU A 223 14.27 -13.26 -6.31
C GLU A 223 14.58 -14.10 -5.06
N SER A 224 13.92 -13.81 -3.94
CA SER A 224 14.04 -14.61 -2.72
C SER A 224 13.39 -15.99 -2.86
N LYS A 225 13.78 -16.94 -1.99
CA LYS A 225 13.10 -18.24 -1.92
C LYS A 225 11.63 -18.12 -1.54
N HIS A 226 11.25 -17.10 -0.76
CA HIS A 226 9.84 -16.85 -0.45
C HIS A 226 9.03 -16.53 -1.71
N GLY A 227 9.48 -15.58 -2.54
CA GLY A 227 8.77 -15.21 -3.77
C GLY A 227 8.78 -16.32 -4.83
N ILE A 228 9.89 -17.07 -4.96
CA ILE A 228 9.96 -18.21 -5.87
C ILE A 228 8.94 -19.28 -5.49
N ILE A 229 8.86 -19.65 -4.19
CA ILE A 229 7.92 -20.67 -3.71
C ILE A 229 6.49 -20.15 -3.82
N PHE A 230 6.24 -18.89 -3.47
CA PHE A 230 4.91 -18.28 -3.60
C PHE A 230 4.37 -18.42 -5.02
N ARG A 231 5.15 -18.03 -6.04
CA ARG A 231 4.73 -18.15 -7.44
C ARG A 231 4.50 -19.60 -7.86
N ALA A 232 5.32 -20.53 -7.35
CA ALA A 232 5.19 -21.95 -7.65
C ALA A 232 3.99 -22.61 -6.95
N LYS A 233 3.48 -22.04 -5.86
CA LYS A 233 2.46 -22.63 -4.99
C LYS A 233 1.34 -21.67 -4.63
N VAL A 234 1.02 -20.70 -5.50
CA VAL A 234 0.00 -19.67 -5.22
C VAL A 234 -1.38 -20.29 -4.95
N ASP A 235 -1.68 -21.43 -5.56
CA ASP A 235 -2.94 -22.16 -5.34
C ASP A 235 -3.04 -22.79 -3.93
N GLU A 236 -1.92 -23.00 -3.25
CA GLU A 236 -1.86 -23.50 -1.87
C GLU A 236 -1.96 -22.37 -0.82
N MET A 237 -1.98 -21.10 -1.25
CA MET A 237 -1.91 -19.94 -0.35
C MET A 237 -3.24 -19.56 0.29
N ASN A 238 -4.36 -20.18 -0.09
CA ASN A 238 -5.68 -19.92 0.50
C ASN A 238 -6.05 -18.40 0.54
N LEU A 239 -5.67 -17.66 -0.50
CA LEU A 239 -5.72 -16.19 -0.51
C LEU A 239 -7.12 -15.59 -0.33
N LYS A 240 -8.18 -16.36 -0.61
CA LYS A 240 -9.58 -15.92 -0.49
C LYS A 240 -10.18 -16.14 0.90
N SER A 241 -9.47 -16.81 1.82
CA SER A 241 -10.04 -17.17 3.12
C SER A 241 -10.38 -15.97 4.01
N GLU A 242 -11.45 -16.10 4.79
CA GLU A 242 -11.82 -15.11 5.79
C GLU A 242 -10.76 -14.98 6.89
N LYS A 243 -10.25 -16.13 7.37
CA LYS A 243 -9.11 -16.23 8.28
C LYS A 243 -7.85 -16.57 7.49
N TRP A 244 -6.78 -15.80 7.68
CA TRP A 244 -5.54 -15.96 6.91
C TRP A 244 -4.33 -15.76 7.82
N VAL A 245 -4.11 -16.75 8.67
CA VAL A 245 -3.06 -16.81 9.68
C VAL A 245 -1.91 -17.69 9.18
N ALA A 246 -0.70 -17.13 9.12
CA ALA A 246 0.48 -17.85 8.66
C ALA A 246 0.75 -19.10 9.52
N GLY A 247 1.08 -20.23 8.88
CA GLY A 247 1.33 -21.51 9.54
C GLY A 247 0.06 -22.27 9.97
N ILE A 248 -1.12 -21.65 9.89
CA ILE A 248 -2.42 -22.29 10.21
C ILE A 248 -3.27 -22.42 8.95
N ASP A 249 -3.57 -21.30 8.29
CA ASP A 249 -4.45 -21.26 7.11
C ASP A 249 -3.69 -21.45 5.79
N TYR A 250 -2.37 -21.24 5.81
CA TYR A 250 -1.44 -21.47 4.70
C TYR A 250 -0.01 -21.58 5.25
N SER A 251 0.84 -22.32 4.55
CA SER A 251 2.26 -22.48 4.92
C SER A 251 3.22 -22.51 3.72
N ALA A 252 2.69 -22.40 2.49
CA ALA A 252 3.49 -22.58 1.29
C ALA A 252 4.60 -21.53 1.16
N ALA A 253 4.28 -20.25 1.35
CA ALA A 253 5.24 -19.15 1.38
C ALA A 253 4.66 -17.93 2.12
N PRO A 254 5.49 -17.00 2.62
CA PRO A 254 5.01 -15.68 3.04
C PRO A 254 4.89 -14.74 1.83
N THR A 255 3.97 -13.77 1.90
CA THR A 255 3.91 -12.58 1.04
C THR A 255 4.31 -11.32 1.80
N CYS A 256 4.34 -10.18 1.12
CA CYS A 256 4.49 -8.86 1.76
C CYS A 256 3.48 -8.67 2.89
N ALA A 257 2.20 -8.99 2.63
CA ALA A 257 1.13 -8.89 3.60
C ALA A 257 1.31 -9.89 4.75
N THR A 258 1.80 -11.11 4.50
CA THR A 258 2.13 -12.08 5.58
C THR A 258 3.04 -11.46 6.63
N CYS A 259 4.16 -10.88 6.18
CA CYS A 259 5.20 -10.37 7.08
C CYS A 259 4.80 -9.05 7.74
N HIS A 260 4.15 -8.14 7.02
CA HIS A 260 3.98 -6.75 7.48
C HIS A 260 2.59 -6.41 8.03
N MET A 261 1.55 -7.20 7.73
CA MET A 261 0.16 -6.82 8.06
C MET A 261 -0.72 -7.96 8.59
N SER A 262 -0.51 -9.19 8.12
CA SER A 262 -1.39 -10.32 8.40
C SER A 262 -1.05 -10.99 9.73
N ALA A 263 -2.00 -11.74 10.26
CA ALA A 263 -1.82 -12.44 11.52
C ALA A 263 -0.88 -13.65 11.39
N ALA A 264 -0.21 -13.97 12.50
CA ALA A 264 0.48 -15.21 12.79
C ALA A 264 -0.01 -15.71 14.18
N PRO A 265 0.32 -16.94 14.63
CA PRO A 265 -0.25 -17.51 15.86
C PRO A 265 -0.17 -16.60 17.10
N ASP A 266 0.96 -15.90 17.26
CA ASP A 266 1.23 -14.98 18.37
C ASP A 266 1.39 -13.52 17.91
N GLU A 267 0.89 -13.17 16.72
CA GLU A 267 0.95 -11.79 16.21
C GLU A 267 -0.36 -11.42 15.51
N PRO A 268 -1.10 -10.40 15.99
CA PRO A 268 -2.34 -9.97 15.36
C PRO A 268 -2.10 -9.32 13.99
N LYS A 269 -3.17 -9.24 13.18
CA LYS A 269 -3.18 -8.42 11.97
C LYS A 269 -3.18 -6.93 12.34
N THR A 270 -2.65 -6.08 11.47
CA THR A 270 -2.67 -4.61 11.62
C THR A 270 -2.64 -3.91 10.25
N HIS A 271 -3.25 -2.72 10.16
CA HIS A 271 -3.07 -1.79 9.03
C HIS A 271 -1.95 -0.77 9.23
N ASP A 272 -1.26 -0.82 10.37
CA ASP A 272 -0.04 -0.08 10.63
C ASP A 272 1.19 -0.95 10.26
N VAL A 273 1.66 -0.80 9.03
CA VAL A 273 2.82 -1.54 8.52
C VAL A 273 4.13 -1.20 9.25
N GLY A 274 4.13 -0.13 10.05
CA GLY A 274 5.28 0.32 10.84
C GLY A 274 5.56 -0.57 12.04
N GLU A 275 4.55 -1.25 12.60
CA GLU A 275 4.65 -1.96 13.89
C GLU A 275 5.75 -3.01 13.95
N ARG A 276 6.14 -3.58 12.81
CA ARG A 276 7.09 -4.70 12.75
C ARG A 276 8.48 -4.28 12.23
N LEU A 277 8.73 -2.98 12.04
CA LEU A 277 9.95 -2.47 11.40
C LEU A 277 10.99 -1.96 12.41
N SER A 278 12.00 -2.77 12.72
CA SER A 278 13.05 -2.38 13.68
C SER A 278 14.08 -1.38 13.14
N TRP A 279 14.23 -1.26 11.82
CA TRP A 279 15.24 -0.42 11.17
C TRP A 279 14.62 0.67 10.29
N ASN A 280 15.29 1.82 10.22
CA ASN A 280 15.16 2.76 9.10
C ASN A 280 16.22 2.43 8.03
N LEU A 281 15.83 1.68 7.01
CA LEU A 281 16.72 1.34 5.89
C LEU A 281 16.79 2.42 4.80
N ARG A 282 15.85 3.37 4.82
CA ARG A 282 15.76 4.49 3.86
C ARG A 282 16.85 5.53 4.08
N ALA A 283 17.20 5.81 5.34
CA ALA A 283 18.17 6.83 5.69
C ALA A 283 19.57 6.54 5.12
N LYS A 284 20.31 7.61 4.84
CA LYS A 284 21.71 7.58 4.39
C LYS A 284 22.60 6.74 5.32
N ILE A 285 22.45 6.94 6.63
CA ILE A 285 23.00 6.10 7.70
C ILE A 285 21.79 5.47 8.37
N SER A 286 21.67 4.15 8.32
CA SER A 286 20.54 3.44 8.89
C SER A 286 20.63 3.42 10.42
N SER A 287 19.48 3.51 11.07
CA SER A 287 19.37 3.40 12.52
C SER A 287 18.22 2.50 12.92
N LYS A 288 18.35 1.87 14.08
CA LYS A 288 17.22 1.23 14.74
C LYS A 288 16.26 2.29 15.24
N LYS A 289 14.98 1.93 15.33
CA LYS A 289 13.93 2.89 15.64
C LYS A 289 12.87 2.32 16.58
N HIS A 290 12.61 3.09 17.62
CA HIS A 290 11.51 2.91 18.56
C HIS A 290 10.29 3.65 18.03
N MET A 291 9.08 3.17 18.31
CA MET A 291 7.82 3.83 17.95
C MET A 291 7.16 4.35 19.23
N VAL A 292 6.74 5.62 19.20
CA VAL A 292 5.99 6.27 20.27
C VAL A 292 4.58 6.55 19.76
N ARG A 293 3.57 6.11 20.50
CA ARG A 293 2.15 6.37 20.21
C ARG A 293 1.55 7.32 21.21
N LEU A 294 0.57 8.09 20.74
CA LEU A 294 -0.05 9.16 21.48
C LEU A 294 -1.53 8.89 21.75
N ASP A 295 -2.11 9.68 22.66
CA ASP A 295 -3.48 9.55 23.17
C ASP A 295 -4.57 10.02 22.21
N ASP A 296 -4.22 10.78 21.18
CA ASP A 296 -5.15 11.16 20.11
C ASP A 296 -5.51 10.01 19.16
N GLY A 297 -4.81 8.87 19.26
CA GLY A 297 -5.06 7.67 18.46
C GLY A 297 -4.69 7.79 16.98
N VAL A 298 -4.16 8.93 16.53
CA VAL A 298 -3.86 9.23 15.11
C VAL A 298 -2.42 9.66 14.88
N HIS A 299 -1.69 10.01 15.93
CA HIS A 299 -0.27 10.35 15.86
C HIS A 299 0.60 9.27 16.49
N GLU A 300 1.65 8.93 15.74
CA GLU A 300 2.80 8.16 16.21
C GLU A 300 4.06 8.74 15.56
N TYR A 301 5.21 8.50 16.18
CA TYR A 301 6.48 8.89 15.58
C TYR A 301 7.61 7.93 15.97
N ASP A 302 8.64 7.89 15.12
CA ASP A 302 9.83 7.08 15.36
C ASP A 302 10.89 7.90 16.13
N VAL A 303 11.45 7.30 17.19
CA VAL A 303 12.63 7.79 17.92
C VAL A 303 13.83 6.91 17.57
N VAL A 304 14.93 7.54 17.19
CA VAL A 304 16.17 6.84 16.82
C VAL A 304 16.78 6.17 18.05
N ASP A 305 17.22 4.93 17.91
CA ASP A 305 17.89 4.21 18.99
C ASP A 305 19.11 4.97 19.54
N GLY A 306 19.26 4.95 20.86
CA GLY A 306 20.24 5.76 21.60
C GLY A 306 19.79 7.18 21.98
N GLN A 307 18.66 7.66 21.44
CA GLN A 307 18.02 8.89 21.94
C GLN A 307 17.15 8.60 23.17
N PRO A 308 16.93 9.60 24.05
CA PRO A 308 16.00 9.45 25.18
C PRO A 308 14.60 9.08 24.70
N LEU A 309 14.03 8.02 25.29
CA LEU A 309 12.64 7.64 25.06
C LEU A 309 11.73 8.30 26.09
N PRO A 310 10.59 8.88 25.68
CA PRO A 310 9.60 9.38 26.61
C PRO A 310 8.94 8.21 27.35
N LYS A 311 8.37 8.46 28.52
CA LYS A 311 7.64 7.46 29.29
C LYS A 311 6.15 7.50 28.99
N VAL A 312 5.47 6.37 29.14
CA VAL A 312 4.00 6.33 29.12
C VAL A 312 3.45 7.30 30.16
N GLY A 313 2.48 8.13 29.76
CA GLY A 313 1.90 9.22 30.54
C GLY A 313 2.63 10.56 30.44
N GLU A 314 3.80 10.61 29.79
CA GLU A 314 4.54 11.84 29.55
C GLU A 314 3.95 12.63 28.37
N LYS A 315 4.08 13.96 28.40
CA LYS A 315 3.86 14.84 27.25
C LYS A 315 5.21 15.32 26.72
N PRO A 316 5.76 14.70 25.66
CA PRO A 316 7.08 15.03 25.18
C PRO A 316 7.13 16.46 24.63
N GLU A 317 8.21 17.19 24.90
CA GLU A 317 8.53 18.46 24.25
C GLU A 317 9.09 18.25 22.82
N ASP A 318 8.51 17.30 22.07
CA ASP A 318 8.85 17.02 20.67
C ASP A 318 7.73 17.59 19.78
N ALA A 319 8.10 18.35 18.74
CA ALA A 319 7.13 18.85 17.77
C ALA A 319 6.33 17.73 17.10
N LYS A 320 6.93 16.54 16.95
CA LYS A 320 6.26 15.33 16.42
C LYS A 320 5.20 14.79 17.37
N ALA A 321 5.32 15.09 18.67
CA ALA A 321 4.32 14.70 19.65
C ALA A 321 3.05 15.56 19.57
N ASN A 322 3.09 16.72 18.90
CA ASN A 322 1.91 17.57 18.66
C ASN A 322 1.06 17.83 19.93
N GLY A 323 1.71 17.93 21.10
CA GLY A 323 1.05 18.12 22.40
C GLY A 323 0.33 16.91 22.99
N GLY A 324 0.41 15.74 22.33
CA GLY A 324 -0.17 14.47 22.78
C GLY A 324 0.58 13.84 23.95
N THR A 325 -0.12 12.98 24.69
CA THR A 325 0.41 12.20 25.80
C THR A 325 0.81 10.82 25.31
N VAL A 326 1.98 10.33 25.71
CA VAL A 326 2.45 8.99 25.33
C VAL A 326 1.57 7.91 25.93
N THR A 327 1.02 7.04 25.09
CA THR A 327 0.22 5.88 25.49
C THR A 327 0.99 4.57 25.40
N GLU A 328 1.92 4.47 24.46
CA GLU A 328 2.71 3.26 24.22
C GLU A 328 4.08 3.63 23.65
N VAL A 329 5.10 2.86 24.05
CA VAL A 329 6.44 2.91 23.45
C VAL A 329 6.81 1.50 23.05
N LEU A 330 6.92 1.25 21.75
CA LEU A 330 7.41 0.00 21.19
C LEU A 330 8.89 0.14 20.87
N THR A 331 9.74 -0.59 21.57
CA THR A 331 11.17 -0.56 21.29
C THR A 331 11.50 -1.22 19.95
N TRP A 332 12.70 -0.97 19.40
CA TRP A 332 13.11 -1.70 18.19
C TRP A 332 13.17 -3.22 18.44
N GLU A 333 13.47 -3.64 19.67
CA GLU A 333 13.43 -5.03 20.12
C GLU A 333 12.00 -5.59 20.11
N ASP A 334 11.01 -4.83 20.61
CA ASP A 334 9.60 -5.24 20.57
C ASP A 334 9.13 -5.42 19.13
N ARG A 335 9.45 -4.46 18.26
CA ARG A 335 9.12 -4.51 16.83
C ARG A 335 9.81 -5.68 16.12
N ARG A 336 11.08 -5.97 16.46
CA ARG A 336 11.79 -7.16 16.00
C ARG A 336 11.14 -8.44 16.52
N GLY A 337 10.69 -8.45 17.77
CA GLY A 337 9.96 -9.56 18.40
C GLY A 337 8.66 -9.88 17.65
N LYS A 338 7.87 -8.86 17.32
CA LYS A 338 6.66 -8.99 16.49
C LYS A 338 6.96 -9.65 15.14
N MET A 339 8.03 -9.20 14.46
CA MET A 339 8.44 -9.81 13.19
C MET A 339 8.93 -11.25 13.37
N LEU A 340 9.70 -11.54 14.42
CA LEU A 340 10.15 -12.89 14.73
C LEU A 340 8.97 -13.83 15.03
N ASN A 341 7.88 -13.34 15.62
CA ASN A 341 6.66 -14.13 15.83
C ASN A 341 6.03 -14.58 14.50
N VAL A 342 6.09 -13.76 13.46
CA VAL A 342 5.69 -14.18 12.10
C VAL A 342 6.61 -15.27 11.58
N CYS A 343 7.93 -15.13 11.74
CA CYS A 343 8.89 -16.15 11.28
C CYS A 343 8.67 -17.51 11.96
N LYS A 344 8.29 -17.53 13.23
CA LYS A 344 8.05 -18.76 14.01
C LYS A 344 6.89 -19.61 13.48
N ALA A 345 6.02 -19.05 12.64
CA ALA A 345 4.96 -19.82 11.98
C ALA A 345 5.53 -20.94 11.08
N CYS A 346 6.75 -20.78 10.56
CA CYS A 346 7.35 -21.71 9.60
C CYS A 346 8.82 -22.09 9.92
N HIS A 347 9.53 -21.31 10.74
CA HIS A 347 10.95 -21.49 11.01
C HIS A 347 11.24 -21.70 12.49
N SER A 348 12.34 -22.41 12.78
CA SER A 348 12.85 -22.49 14.14
C SER A 348 13.33 -21.11 14.62
N PRO A 349 13.25 -20.82 15.94
CA PRO A 349 13.72 -19.55 16.49
C PRO A 349 15.19 -19.26 16.15
N SER A 350 16.07 -20.27 16.17
CA SER A 350 17.50 -20.10 15.87
C SER A 350 17.74 -19.66 14.42
N TYR A 351 16.97 -20.19 13.47
CA TYR A 351 17.07 -19.79 12.06
C TYR A 351 16.66 -18.33 11.88
N ALA A 352 15.50 -17.95 12.43
CA ALA A 352 14.98 -16.57 12.32
C ALA A 352 15.92 -15.54 12.99
N VAL A 353 16.42 -15.84 14.19
CA VAL A 353 17.39 -14.99 14.89
C VAL A 353 18.70 -14.89 14.11
N GLY A 354 19.19 -15.99 13.54
CA GLY A 354 20.39 -16.00 12.70
C GLY A 354 20.25 -15.13 11.45
N HIS A 355 19.10 -15.21 10.76
CA HIS A 355 18.80 -14.37 9.61
C HIS A 355 18.88 -12.87 9.97
N TYR A 356 18.23 -12.47 11.06
CA TYR A 356 18.24 -11.09 11.50
C TYR A 356 19.58 -10.60 12.05
N LYS A 357 20.41 -11.49 12.61
CA LYS A 357 21.81 -11.19 12.95
C LYS A 357 22.61 -10.84 11.69
N ASN A 358 22.43 -11.58 10.60
CA ASN A 358 23.09 -11.28 9.33
C ASN A 358 22.65 -9.91 8.78
N LEU A 359 21.35 -9.58 8.84
CA LEU A 359 20.86 -8.24 8.48
C LEU A 359 21.54 -7.16 9.34
N ASP A 360 21.55 -7.34 10.67
CA ASP A 360 22.12 -6.34 11.59
C ASP A 360 23.62 -6.13 11.34
N GLU A 361 24.38 -7.20 11.10
CA GLU A 361 25.81 -7.16 10.74
C GLU A 361 26.04 -6.50 9.37
N PHE A 362 25.19 -6.78 8.38
CA PHE A 362 25.27 -6.17 7.05
C PHE A 362 24.99 -4.67 7.11
N VAL A 363 23.95 -4.25 7.84
CA VAL A 363 23.64 -2.82 8.02
C VAL A 363 24.77 -2.11 8.75
N ALA A 364 25.38 -2.75 9.76
CA ALA A 364 26.56 -2.23 10.44
C ALA A 364 27.76 -2.07 9.50
N LEU A 365 28.03 -3.07 8.65
CA LEU A 365 29.06 -3.00 7.61
C LEU A 365 28.79 -1.83 6.65
N TYR A 366 27.58 -1.73 6.11
CA TYR A 366 27.19 -0.62 5.24
C TYR A 366 27.45 0.73 5.91
N ASN A 367 26.93 0.90 7.13
CA ASN A 367 27.02 2.15 7.88
C ASN A 367 28.47 2.56 8.15
N ASN A 368 29.29 1.62 8.64
CA ASN A 368 30.64 1.93 9.10
C ASN A 368 31.67 1.99 7.97
N LYS A 369 31.54 1.15 6.94
CA LYS A 369 32.49 1.09 5.83
C LYS A 369 32.19 2.13 4.75
N PHE A 370 30.91 2.42 4.47
CA PHE A 370 30.52 3.27 3.35
C PHE A 370 29.85 4.55 3.82
N ALA A 371 28.77 4.46 4.58
CA ALA A 371 27.92 5.63 4.82
C ALA A 371 28.57 6.72 5.66
N LYS A 372 29.12 6.37 6.83
CA LYS A 372 29.76 7.33 7.74
C LYS A 372 31.02 7.96 7.13
N PRO A 373 31.99 7.20 6.57
CA PRO A 373 33.19 7.80 5.99
C PRO A 373 32.89 8.74 4.83
N ILE A 374 32.04 8.33 3.89
CA ILE A 374 31.70 9.19 2.75
C ILE A 374 30.90 10.41 3.21
N SER A 375 30.02 10.26 4.21
CA SER A 375 29.34 11.41 4.80
C SER A 375 30.30 12.42 5.43
N ALA A 376 31.37 11.96 6.08
CA ALA A 376 32.40 12.84 6.63
C ALA A 376 33.15 13.57 5.50
N ILE A 377 33.55 12.87 4.45
CA ILE A 377 34.20 13.46 3.26
C ILE A 377 33.32 14.55 2.64
N MET A 378 32.02 14.28 2.44
CA MET A 378 31.10 15.28 1.90
C MET A 378 30.98 16.51 2.81
N GLY A 379 31.01 16.32 4.14
CA GLY A 379 31.01 17.42 5.10
C GLY A 379 32.30 18.25 5.06
N GLU A 380 33.45 17.61 4.88
CA GLU A 380 34.73 18.30 4.70
C GLU A 380 34.79 19.09 3.40
N LEU A 381 34.32 18.52 2.29
CA LEU A 381 34.24 19.21 1.00
C LEU A 381 33.38 20.47 1.09
N ALA A 382 32.19 20.37 1.69
CA ALA A 382 31.31 21.52 1.91
C ALA A 382 31.96 22.59 2.80
N THR A 383 32.60 22.17 3.90
CA THR A 383 33.28 23.10 4.83
C THR A 383 34.44 23.83 4.17
N ASN A 384 35.18 23.15 3.28
CA ASN A 384 36.33 23.71 2.57
C ASN A 384 35.96 24.44 1.27
N GLY A 385 34.66 24.67 1.02
CA GLY A 385 34.16 25.35 -0.18
C GLY A 385 34.43 24.60 -1.49
N GLN A 386 34.58 23.28 -1.42
CA GLN A 386 34.77 22.39 -2.59
C GLN A 386 33.44 21.92 -3.20
N THR A 387 32.33 22.22 -2.54
CA THR A 387 30.98 22.12 -3.11
C THR A 387 30.26 23.45 -2.96
N THR A 388 29.27 23.70 -3.82
CA THR A 388 28.44 24.89 -3.68
C THR A 388 27.42 24.72 -2.54
N LYS A 389 26.63 25.78 -2.28
CA LYS A 389 25.48 25.72 -1.37
C LYS A 389 24.23 25.15 -2.03
N THR A 390 24.20 25.12 -3.36
CA THR A 390 23.07 24.63 -4.13
C THR A 390 23.15 23.11 -4.13
N ALA A 391 22.14 22.43 -3.59
CA ALA A 391 22.15 20.98 -3.61
C ALA A 391 22.03 20.44 -5.04
N PHE A 392 22.77 19.39 -5.34
CA PHE A 392 22.74 18.64 -6.59
C PHE A 392 23.22 19.44 -7.82
N ASP A 393 24.07 20.45 -7.65
CA ASP A 393 24.73 21.13 -8.78
C ASP A 393 26.16 20.61 -9.03
N ASP A 394 26.74 19.91 -8.06
CA ASP A 394 28.05 19.27 -8.20
C ASP A 394 27.92 17.76 -8.47
N LYS A 395 28.71 17.25 -9.42
CA LYS A 395 28.69 15.81 -9.80
C LYS A 395 28.94 14.88 -8.61
N ILE A 396 29.77 15.29 -7.64
CA ILE A 396 30.09 14.47 -6.47
C ILE A 396 28.88 14.26 -5.55
N GLU A 397 27.95 15.21 -5.50
CA GLU A 397 26.72 15.10 -4.71
C GLU A 397 25.77 14.05 -5.30
N TRP A 398 25.67 13.99 -6.63
CA TRP A 398 24.92 12.96 -7.34
C TRP A 398 25.52 11.57 -7.14
N ILE A 399 26.84 11.42 -7.28
CA ILE A 399 27.55 10.16 -7.01
C ILE A 399 27.27 9.72 -5.57
N TRP A 400 27.38 10.65 -4.63
CA TRP A 400 27.11 10.35 -3.24
C TRP A 400 25.65 9.90 -3.04
N TRP A 401 24.71 10.63 -3.62
CA TRP A 401 23.29 10.30 -3.57
C TRP A 401 23.01 8.90 -4.10
N GLU A 402 23.50 8.54 -5.28
CA GLU A 402 23.31 7.19 -5.85
C GLU A 402 23.87 6.07 -4.95
N ILE A 403 25.03 6.30 -4.32
CA ILE A 403 25.65 5.33 -3.41
C ILE A 403 24.75 5.03 -2.21
N TRP A 404 24.16 6.03 -1.55
CA TRP A 404 23.36 5.76 -0.36
C TRP A 404 21.88 5.54 -0.66
N HIS A 405 21.34 6.23 -1.66
CA HIS A 405 19.92 6.25 -2.04
C HIS A 405 19.53 5.05 -2.89
N HIS A 406 20.34 4.68 -3.89
CA HIS A 406 20.04 3.53 -4.74
C HIS A 406 20.75 2.29 -4.22
N GLU A 407 22.07 2.26 -4.37
CA GLU A 407 22.86 1.06 -4.11
C GLU A 407 22.80 0.66 -2.63
N GLY A 408 22.93 1.64 -1.74
CA GLY A 408 22.81 1.43 -0.31
C GLY A 408 21.44 0.89 0.10
N ARG A 409 20.35 1.55 -0.31
CA ARG A 409 19.00 1.11 0.06
C ARG A 409 18.69 -0.27 -0.53
N ARG A 410 19.07 -0.54 -1.78
CA ARG A 410 18.94 -1.86 -2.42
C ARG A 410 19.69 -2.93 -1.63
N ALA A 411 20.96 -2.69 -1.29
CA ALA A 411 21.77 -3.65 -0.58
C ALA A 411 21.22 -3.96 0.83
N ARG A 412 20.78 -2.95 1.58
CA ARG A 412 20.19 -3.15 2.91
C ARG A 412 18.80 -3.78 2.88
N THR A 413 18.00 -3.51 1.85
CA THR A 413 16.68 -4.11 1.67
C THR A 413 16.78 -5.57 1.23
N GLY A 414 17.84 -5.91 0.48
CA GLY A 414 18.10 -7.28 0.02
C GLY A 414 18.76 -8.21 1.04
N ALA A 415 19.34 -7.65 2.12
CA ALA A 415 19.89 -8.39 3.25
C ALA A 415 18.78 -8.84 4.20
#